data_AF-A0A836ST77-F1
#
_entry.id   AF-A0A836ST77-F1
#
_cell.length_a   1.000
_cell.length_b   1.000
_cell.length_c   1.000
_cell.angle_alpha   90.00
_cell.angle_beta   90.00
_cell.angle_gamma   90.00
#
_symmetry.space_group_name_H-M   'P 1'
#
loop_
_entity.id
_entity.type
_entity.pdbx_description
1 polymer ?
#
loop_
_entity_poly.entity_id
_entity_poly.type
_entity_poly.pdbx_seq_one_letter_code
_entity_poly.pdbx_strand_id
1 'polypeptide(L)'
;MQRSGNANNKIIFTNYEDDQVIIQFPSSNILSRGWWWNGFRDYLVVNGFELIGAKYAILVQGDHNEVTNCKVHNTGSDGLCIWGGSYNLIAHNEIWNTGWNGIYIESRVRVGLHGRANYNVVEYNYCHDNSQHFGINIYPETDGIQDTLIGNIVRYNISENNKGGMYIRRWLDGAIYGNLFVDNYNNGLFLHHWDNTPPLPFPSNLKIYNNTFVRNTPYWSISGDSFSHITIKNNIFLQDANYTIIKIDHPEGCTLDYNLYYNTGSNLVVRWDWIYYTLTEFQNNEGQEINGLWADPLLASDYRLTANSPARDSGVDLGPPYNYDMDGHLRGEDGNWDIGGFEYKDTRIESEISIEQPKHRLSLQPSIFTSTTTICLALKKSATIEIGVYNSLGERVSGSGLRRSKGEISIPINLKSLPVGVYLCRVRLIYDDGSVEAITGKAVKVR
;
A
#
# COMPACT_ATOMS: atom_id res chain seq x y z
N MET A 1 11.98 -15.66 17.16
CA MET A 1 12.41 -14.70 18.20
C MET A 1 11.63 -14.88 19.49
N GLN A 2 12.24 -14.57 20.65
CA GLN A 2 11.62 -14.80 21.99
C GLN A 2 11.32 -13.51 22.78
N ARG A 3 11.54 -12.32 22.21
CA ARG A 3 11.34 -11.04 22.90
C ARG A 3 10.40 -10.14 22.10
N SER A 4 9.67 -9.28 22.81
CA SER A 4 8.85 -8.20 22.26
C SER A 4 9.53 -6.86 22.53
N GLY A 5 9.27 -5.88 21.66
CA GLY A 5 9.51 -4.48 21.97
C GLY A 5 8.37 -3.89 22.79
N ASN A 6 8.23 -2.57 22.72
CA ASN A 6 7.03 -1.85 23.17
C ASN A 6 6.80 -0.62 22.29
N ALA A 7 5.68 0.07 22.48
CA ALA A 7 5.31 1.24 21.70
C ALA A 7 6.38 2.35 21.63
N ASN A 8 7.23 2.46 22.66
CA ASN A 8 8.31 3.46 22.72
C ASN A 8 9.68 2.90 22.31
N ASN A 9 9.83 1.58 22.22
CA ASN A 9 11.11 0.93 21.95
C ASN A 9 10.87 -0.39 21.19
N LYS A 10 10.73 -0.26 19.87
CA LYS A 10 10.61 -1.40 18.95
C LYS A 10 11.95 -2.13 18.84
N ILE A 11 11.91 -3.43 18.61
CA ILE A 11 13.11 -4.19 18.24
C ILE A 11 13.22 -4.14 16.72
N ILE A 12 14.27 -3.48 16.21
CA ILE A 12 14.43 -3.20 14.79
C ILE A 12 15.52 -4.10 14.19
N PHE A 13 15.16 -4.81 13.13
CA PHE A 13 16.07 -5.48 12.21
C PHE A 13 16.07 -4.67 10.93
N THR A 14 17.23 -4.12 10.57
CA THR A 14 17.42 -3.38 9.33
C THR A 14 18.80 -3.66 8.76
N ASN A 15 18.92 -3.68 7.44
CA ASN A 15 20.21 -3.53 6.78
C ASN A 15 20.76 -2.10 7.00
N TYR A 16 22.07 -1.93 6.78
CA TYR A 16 22.66 -0.60 6.64
C TYR A 16 22.34 -0.03 5.25
N GLU A 17 22.24 1.30 5.12
CA GLU A 17 21.68 1.96 3.93
C GLU A 17 22.32 1.56 2.59
N ASP A 18 23.61 1.21 2.60
CA ASP A 18 24.36 0.88 1.38
C ASP A 18 24.52 -0.63 1.15
N ASP A 19 24.00 -1.47 2.06
CA ASP A 19 24.16 -2.93 2.01
C ASP A 19 22.87 -3.62 1.53
N GLN A 20 23.00 -4.56 0.60
CA GLN A 20 21.94 -5.53 0.30
C GLN A 20 22.20 -6.80 1.11
N VAL A 21 21.35 -7.07 2.10
CA VAL A 21 21.45 -8.28 2.92
C VAL A 21 20.50 -9.35 2.37
N ILE A 22 21.09 -10.42 1.85
CA ILE A 22 20.36 -11.58 1.33
C ILE A 22 20.39 -12.70 2.38
N ILE A 23 19.21 -13.17 2.78
CA ILE A 23 19.02 -14.30 3.69
C ILE A 23 18.46 -15.47 2.88
N GLN A 24 19.35 -16.39 2.52
CA GLN A 24 19.00 -17.58 1.76
C GLN A 24 18.79 -18.78 2.67
N PHE A 25 17.61 -19.37 2.59
CA PHE A 25 17.25 -20.60 3.30
C PHE A 25 17.44 -21.82 2.38
N PRO A 26 17.80 -22.99 2.94
CA PRO A 26 17.99 -24.19 2.15
C PRO A 26 16.66 -24.66 1.54
N SER A 27 16.62 -24.72 0.20
CA SER A 27 15.43 -25.01 -0.61
C SER A 27 14.82 -26.41 -0.40
N SER A 28 15.55 -27.33 0.22
CA SER A 28 15.15 -28.74 0.35
C SER A 28 14.25 -29.05 1.54
N ASN A 29 13.99 -28.08 2.44
CA ASN A 29 13.23 -28.35 3.65
C ASN A 29 11.88 -27.63 3.65
N ILE A 30 10.81 -28.39 3.38
CA ILE A 30 9.41 -27.99 3.51
C ILE A 30 9.00 -27.61 4.95
N LEU A 31 9.91 -27.71 5.93
CA LEU A 31 9.71 -27.25 7.30
C LEU A 31 10.51 -25.98 7.62
N SER A 32 11.34 -25.49 6.69
CA SER A 32 12.12 -24.27 6.92
C SER A 32 11.18 -23.06 7.04
N ARG A 33 11.10 -22.53 8.25
CA ARG A 33 10.49 -21.22 8.49
C ARG A 33 11.63 -20.23 8.51
N GLY A 34 11.54 -19.18 7.71
CA GLY A 34 12.59 -18.18 7.62
C GLY A 34 12.65 -17.36 8.91
N TRP A 35 12.06 -16.17 8.87
CA TRP A 35 11.87 -15.36 10.06
C TRP A 35 10.57 -15.68 10.76
N TRP A 36 10.68 -16.55 11.77
CA TRP A 36 9.56 -16.96 12.58
C TRP A 36 9.53 -16.24 13.93
N TRP A 37 8.51 -15.43 14.13
CA TRP A 37 8.19 -14.77 15.39
C TRP A 37 7.15 -15.57 16.16
N ASN A 38 7.61 -16.66 16.76
CA ASN A 38 6.72 -17.50 17.56
C ASN A 38 6.35 -16.83 18.91
N GLY A 39 5.07 -16.92 19.26
CA GLY A 39 4.56 -16.75 20.61
C GLY A 39 4.10 -15.34 20.98
N PHE A 40 3.40 -14.64 20.08
CA PHE A 40 2.86 -13.29 20.30
C PHE A 40 3.96 -12.30 20.63
N ARG A 41 4.77 -11.98 19.61
CA ARG A 41 5.82 -10.98 19.71
C ARG A 41 5.32 -9.70 19.07
N ASP A 42 5.48 -8.62 19.81
CA ASP A 42 4.91 -7.34 19.45
C ASP A 42 6.02 -6.33 19.24
N TYR A 43 5.73 -5.29 18.45
CA TYR A 43 6.64 -4.16 18.24
C TYR A 43 8.00 -4.57 17.65
N LEU A 44 7.98 -5.51 16.70
CA LEU A 44 9.13 -5.90 15.89
C LEU A 44 9.09 -5.20 14.53
N VAL A 45 10.25 -4.75 14.04
CA VAL A 45 10.37 -4.14 12.71
C VAL A 45 11.38 -4.93 11.89
N VAL A 46 10.99 -5.28 10.67
CA VAL A 46 11.84 -5.85 9.63
C VAL A 46 11.90 -4.90 8.47
N ASN A 47 13.10 -4.50 8.09
CA ASN A 47 13.31 -3.50 7.05
C ASN A 47 14.47 -3.84 6.12
N GLY A 48 14.25 -3.87 4.81
CA GLY A 48 15.34 -3.82 3.83
C GLY A 48 16.08 -5.13 3.57
N PHE A 49 15.43 -6.30 3.77
CA PHE A 49 16.06 -7.60 3.53
C PHE A 49 15.54 -8.28 2.26
N GLU A 50 16.40 -9.07 1.63
CA GLU A 50 15.99 -10.04 0.62
C GLU A 50 15.97 -11.44 1.24
N LEU A 51 14.84 -12.15 1.11
CA LEU A 51 14.64 -13.46 1.71
C LEU A 51 14.24 -14.49 0.64
N ILE A 52 14.99 -15.59 0.57
CA ILE A 52 14.88 -16.58 -0.52
C ILE A 52 14.78 -18.01 0.04
N GLY A 53 13.91 -18.85 -0.51
CA GLY A 53 13.99 -20.31 -0.37
C GLY A 53 13.34 -20.95 0.86
N ALA A 54 12.78 -20.16 1.79
CA ALA A 54 12.06 -20.69 2.95
C ALA A 54 10.66 -21.18 2.56
N LYS A 55 10.03 -22.06 3.36
CA LYS A 55 8.59 -22.34 3.20
C LYS A 55 7.75 -21.07 3.44
N TYR A 56 8.00 -20.39 4.55
CA TYR A 56 7.46 -19.07 4.84
C TYR A 56 8.63 -18.14 5.08
N ALA A 57 8.86 -17.13 4.25
CA ALA A 57 10.02 -16.26 4.40
C ALA A 57 9.92 -15.42 5.67
N ILE A 58 8.76 -14.81 5.90
CA ILE A 58 8.46 -14.05 7.12
C ILE A 58 7.14 -14.54 7.68
N LEU A 59 7.13 -14.93 8.96
CA LEU A 59 5.94 -15.34 9.69
C LEU A 59 5.87 -14.59 11.00
N VAL A 60 4.94 -13.63 11.04
CA VAL A 60 4.59 -12.77 12.16
C VAL A 60 3.49 -13.43 12.98
N GLN A 61 3.66 -13.44 14.30
CA GLN A 61 2.58 -13.72 15.24
C GLN A 61 2.65 -12.69 16.36
N GLY A 62 1.58 -11.92 16.58
CA GLY A 62 1.54 -10.83 17.54
C GLY A 62 1.14 -9.49 16.90
N ASP A 63 1.11 -8.44 17.71
CA ASP A 63 0.53 -7.16 17.37
C ASP A 63 1.59 -6.09 17.10
N HIS A 64 1.23 -5.04 16.37
CA HIS A 64 2.08 -3.85 16.17
C HIS A 64 3.47 -4.13 15.56
N ASN A 65 3.58 -5.15 14.71
CA ASN A 65 4.80 -5.44 13.98
C ASN A 65 4.80 -4.80 12.59
N GLU A 66 5.98 -4.59 12.04
CA GLU A 66 6.17 -3.94 10.75
C GLU A 66 7.11 -4.77 9.89
N VAL A 67 6.72 -5.02 8.64
CA VAL A 67 7.54 -5.67 7.62
C VAL A 67 7.58 -4.77 6.41
N THR A 68 8.74 -4.17 6.15
CA THR A 68 8.87 -3.10 5.17
C THR A 68 10.09 -3.22 4.27
N ASN A 69 10.00 -2.71 3.05
CA ASN A 69 11.13 -2.61 2.11
C ASN A 69 11.85 -3.94 1.86
N CYS A 70 11.15 -5.08 1.98
CA CYS A 70 11.74 -6.40 1.79
C CYS A 70 11.46 -6.93 0.38
N LYS A 71 12.38 -7.78 -0.08
CA LYS A 71 12.19 -8.63 -1.26
C LYS A 71 11.99 -10.06 -0.80
N VAL A 72 10.89 -10.69 -1.17
CA VAL A 72 10.55 -12.04 -0.72
C VAL A 72 10.20 -12.90 -1.91
N HIS A 73 10.99 -13.94 -2.17
CA HIS A 73 10.74 -14.74 -3.36
C HIS A 73 11.27 -16.16 -3.31
N ASN A 74 10.84 -16.96 -4.28
CA ASN A 74 11.21 -18.37 -4.40
C ASN A 74 10.92 -19.14 -3.10
N THR A 75 9.76 -18.92 -2.49
CA THR A 75 9.36 -19.57 -1.23
C THR A 75 8.59 -20.87 -1.50
N GLY A 76 8.63 -21.82 -0.56
CA GLY A 76 7.93 -23.10 -0.69
C GLY A 76 6.43 -23.07 -0.37
N SER A 77 5.94 -21.97 0.19
CA SER A 77 4.52 -21.69 0.49
C SER A 77 4.31 -20.19 0.36
N ASP A 78 3.90 -19.50 1.41
CA ASP A 78 3.62 -18.06 1.34
C ASP A 78 4.89 -17.22 1.49
N GLY A 79 4.89 -16.02 0.90
CA GLY A 79 5.98 -15.06 1.08
C GLY A 79 6.00 -14.51 2.52
N LEU A 80 4.99 -13.70 2.83
CA LEU A 80 4.85 -13.02 4.11
C LEU A 80 3.52 -13.40 4.76
N CYS A 81 3.60 -13.93 5.98
CA CYS A 81 2.45 -14.33 6.77
C CYS A 81 2.28 -13.52 8.05
N ILE A 82 1.05 -13.13 8.37
CA ILE A 82 0.58 -12.82 9.71
C ILE A 82 -0.35 -13.96 10.15
N TRP A 83 0.07 -14.71 11.17
CA TRP A 83 -0.69 -15.81 11.76
C TRP A 83 -1.19 -15.42 13.14
N GLY A 84 -2.35 -14.76 13.14
CA GLY A 84 -2.83 -13.98 14.27
C GLY A 84 -1.99 -12.72 14.47
N GLY A 85 -2.61 -11.68 15.00
CA GLY A 85 -1.97 -10.39 15.18
C GLY A 85 -2.78 -9.25 14.60
N SER A 86 -2.92 -8.18 15.38
CA SER A 86 -3.63 -6.97 15.01
C SER A 86 -2.68 -5.78 14.92
N TYR A 87 -3.08 -4.74 14.18
CA TYR A 87 -2.29 -3.51 14.04
C TYR A 87 -0.89 -3.70 13.45
N ASN A 88 -0.69 -4.75 12.64
CA ASN A 88 0.56 -4.93 11.92
C ASN A 88 0.55 -4.14 10.60
N LEU A 89 1.75 -3.75 10.16
CA LEU A 89 1.99 -3.08 8.89
C LEU A 89 2.83 -3.97 7.97
N ILE A 90 2.34 -4.19 6.75
CA ILE A 90 3.11 -4.78 5.66
C ILE A 90 3.19 -3.73 4.57
N ALA A 91 4.38 -3.15 4.34
CA ALA A 91 4.50 -2.04 3.39
C ALA A 91 5.75 -2.03 2.51
N HIS A 92 5.63 -1.55 1.27
CA HIS A 92 6.78 -1.35 0.38
C HIS A 92 7.58 -2.64 0.10
N ASN A 93 6.94 -3.80 0.11
CA ASN A 93 7.61 -5.07 -0.17
C ASN A 93 7.38 -5.50 -1.62
N GLU A 94 8.35 -6.23 -2.18
CA GLU A 94 8.26 -6.91 -3.48
C GLU A 94 8.19 -8.42 -3.22
N ILE A 95 7.11 -9.09 -3.63
CA ILE A 95 6.88 -10.51 -3.33
C ILE A 95 6.50 -11.28 -4.59
N TRP A 96 7.30 -12.30 -4.94
CA TRP A 96 7.07 -13.08 -6.16
C TRP A 96 7.53 -14.52 -6.12
N ASN A 97 7.03 -15.31 -7.07
CA ASN A 97 7.36 -16.73 -7.22
C ASN A 97 7.27 -17.50 -5.89
N THR A 98 6.18 -17.29 -5.17
CA THR A 98 5.87 -18.03 -3.93
C THR A 98 5.12 -19.33 -4.25
N GLY A 99 5.27 -20.32 -3.39
CA GLY A 99 4.59 -21.62 -3.51
C GLY A 99 3.08 -21.56 -3.22
N TRP A 100 2.59 -20.47 -2.63
CA TRP A 100 1.17 -20.25 -2.34
C TRP A 100 0.80 -18.76 -2.49
N ASN A 101 0.59 -18.01 -1.41
CA ASN A 101 0.24 -16.58 -1.47
C ASN A 101 1.48 -15.68 -1.41
N GLY A 102 1.41 -14.50 -2.04
CA GLY A 102 2.41 -13.45 -1.80
C GLY A 102 2.36 -12.96 -0.34
N ILE A 103 1.23 -12.34 0.02
CA ILE A 103 0.91 -11.89 1.37
C ILE A 103 -0.28 -12.68 1.91
N TYR A 104 -0.18 -13.11 3.17
CA TYR A 104 -1.16 -13.93 3.85
C TYR A 104 -1.45 -13.41 5.26
N ILE A 105 -2.70 -13.11 5.57
CA ILE A 105 -3.16 -12.72 6.91
C ILE A 105 -4.27 -13.67 7.34
N GLU A 106 -4.06 -14.36 8.46
CA GLU A 106 -5.02 -15.32 9.01
C GLU A 106 -5.32 -15.07 10.49
N SER A 107 -6.58 -15.25 10.89
CA SER A 107 -7.04 -15.15 12.28
C SER A 107 -6.67 -16.38 13.15
N ARG A 108 -5.49 -16.97 12.94
CA ARG A 108 -5.16 -18.30 13.47
C ARG A 108 -5.11 -18.36 15.01
N VAL A 109 -5.90 -19.25 15.62
CA VAL A 109 -5.98 -19.50 17.06
C VAL A 109 -5.16 -20.74 17.42
N ARG A 110 -3.87 -20.57 17.75
CA ARG A 110 -3.14 -21.66 18.42
C ARG A 110 -3.34 -21.58 19.94
N VAL A 111 -4.22 -22.44 20.43
CA VAL A 111 -4.37 -22.90 21.84
C VAL A 111 -4.39 -21.76 22.88
N GLY A 112 -5.59 -21.23 23.15
CA GLY A 112 -5.89 -20.50 24.39
C GLY A 112 -5.88 -18.98 24.36
N LEU A 113 -5.65 -18.33 23.21
CA LEU A 113 -5.67 -16.86 23.08
C LEU A 113 -6.28 -16.44 21.74
N HIS A 114 -7.11 -15.38 21.75
CA HIS A 114 -7.90 -14.91 20.62
C HIS A 114 -7.04 -14.57 19.40
N GLY A 115 -7.15 -15.36 18.33
CA GLY A 115 -6.47 -15.18 17.04
C GLY A 115 -7.05 -14.02 16.24
N ARG A 116 -6.93 -12.79 16.72
CA ARG A 116 -7.47 -11.63 16.02
C ARG A 116 -6.51 -11.18 14.92
N ALA A 117 -7.03 -10.99 13.72
CA ALA A 117 -6.33 -10.41 12.58
C ALA A 117 -7.00 -9.09 12.16
N ASN A 118 -7.07 -8.16 13.11
CA ASN A 118 -7.82 -6.91 12.96
C ASN A 118 -6.90 -5.71 12.77
N TYR A 119 -7.39 -4.68 12.08
CA TYR A 119 -6.71 -3.40 11.94
C TYR A 119 -5.28 -3.50 11.37
N ASN A 120 -4.98 -4.55 10.62
CA ASN A 120 -3.73 -4.67 9.89
C ASN A 120 -3.79 -3.80 8.62
N VAL A 121 -2.65 -3.26 8.22
CA VAL A 121 -2.50 -2.44 7.03
C VAL A 121 -1.55 -3.13 6.06
N VAL A 122 -1.98 -3.29 4.82
CA VAL A 122 -1.16 -3.77 3.70
C VAL A 122 -1.10 -2.65 2.66
N GLU A 123 0.07 -2.04 2.49
CA GLU A 123 0.20 -0.88 1.60
C GLU A 123 1.46 -0.83 0.75
N TYR A 124 1.36 -0.28 -0.47
CA TYR A 124 2.54 -0.09 -1.34
C TYR A 124 3.34 -1.37 -1.61
N ASN A 125 2.72 -2.56 -1.55
CA ASN A 125 3.39 -3.80 -1.88
C ASN A 125 3.19 -4.13 -3.37
N TYR A 126 4.19 -4.77 -3.96
CA TYR A 126 4.12 -5.34 -5.30
C TYR A 126 4.14 -6.87 -5.19
N CYS A 127 2.98 -7.49 -5.35
CA CYS A 127 2.84 -8.95 -5.39
C CYS A 127 2.69 -9.40 -6.84
N HIS A 128 3.66 -10.16 -7.36
CA HIS A 128 3.60 -10.62 -8.75
C HIS A 128 4.07 -12.06 -8.96
N ASP A 129 3.67 -12.67 -10.07
CA ASP A 129 4.12 -14.00 -10.49
C ASP A 129 3.90 -15.11 -9.44
N ASN A 130 2.90 -14.96 -8.57
CA ASN A 130 2.53 -16.00 -7.61
C ASN A 130 1.49 -16.94 -8.24
N SER A 131 1.96 -17.82 -9.13
CA SER A 131 1.09 -18.61 -10.01
C SER A 131 0.21 -19.65 -9.29
N GLN A 132 0.55 -19.99 -8.04
CA GLN A 132 -0.17 -21.01 -7.28
C GLN A 132 -1.44 -20.46 -6.60
N HIS A 133 -1.44 -19.17 -6.24
CA HIS A 133 -2.52 -18.57 -5.46
C HIS A 133 -2.60 -17.02 -5.58
N PHE A 134 -3.25 -16.37 -4.61
CA PHE A 134 -3.50 -14.94 -4.67
C PHE A 134 -2.25 -14.12 -4.29
N GLY A 135 -2.12 -12.93 -4.88
CA GLY A 135 -1.08 -11.97 -4.49
C GLY A 135 -1.26 -11.53 -3.03
N ILE A 136 -2.51 -11.24 -2.62
CA ILE A 136 -2.87 -10.88 -1.25
C ILE A 136 -4.04 -11.74 -0.78
N ASN A 137 -3.94 -12.33 0.42
CA ASN A 137 -4.99 -13.18 0.97
C ASN A 137 -5.24 -12.88 2.45
N ILE A 138 -6.48 -12.50 2.78
CA ILE A 138 -6.88 -12.08 4.14
C ILE A 138 -8.16 -12.82 4.54
N TYR A 139 -8.05 -13.83 5.40
CA TYR A 139 -9.20 -14.67 5.76
C TYR A 139 -9.08 -15.26 7.17
N PRO A 140 -10.19 -15.72 7.78
CA PRO A 140 -10.14 -16.33 9.10
C PRO A 140 -9.64 -17.78 9.07
N GLU A 141 -9.17 -18.29 10.20
CA GLU A 141 -8.82 -19.70 10.32
C GLU A 141 -9.98 -20.62 9.87
N THR A 142 -9.67 -21.58 9.00
CA THR A 142 -10.67 -22.49 8.42
C THR A 142 -10.97 -23.70 9.28
N ASP A 143 -10.06 -24.05 10.18
CA ASP A 143 -10.13 -25.25 11.02
C ASP A 143 -10.90 -24.96 12.32
N GLY A 144 -12.10 -24.38 12.23
CA GLY A 144 -12.90 -24.05 13.41
C GLY A 144 -13.98 -22.99 13.19
N ILE A 145 -14.38 -22.32 14.28
CA ILE A 145 -15.25 -21.14 14.22
C ILE A 145 -14.46 -20.03 13.54
N GLN A 146 -14.94 -19.59 12.38
CA GLN A 146 -14.30 -18.53 11.62
C GLN A 146 -14.54 -17.18 12.29
N ASP A 147 -13.46 -16.53 12.73
CA ASP A 147 -13.53 -15.19 13.31
C ASP A 147 -13.93 -14.15 12.27
N THR A 148 -14.48 -13.04 12.76
CA THR A 148 -14.67 -11.84 11.95
C THR A 148 -13.43 -10.97 12.03
N LEU A 149 -12.85 -10.66 10.88
CA LEU A 149 -11.73 -9.73 10.75
C LEU A 149 -12.28 -8.31 10.65
N ILE A 150 -11.78 -7.38 11.46
CA ILE A 150 -12.35 -6.05 11.57
C ILE A 150 -11.33 -4.99 11.16
N GLY A 151 -11.75 -4.03 10.35
CA GLY A 151 -11.03 -2.76 10.19
C GLY A 151 -9.65 -2.85 9.55
N ASN A 152 -9.30 -3.96 8.89
CA ASN A 152 -8.08 -4.01 8.09
C ASN A 152 -8.17 -3.01 6.93
N ILE A 153 -7.02 -2.64 6.38
CA ILE A 153 -6.90 -1.71 5.25
C ILE A 153 -5.92 -2.29 4.23
N VAL A 154 -6.31 -2.32 2.96
CA VAL A 154 -5.43 -2.71 1.85
C VAL A 154 -5.43 -1.57 0.84
N ARG A 155 -4.28 -0.89 0.67
CA ARG A 155 -4.22 0.30 -0.17
C ARG A 155 -2.94 0.46 -0.97
N TYR A 156 -3.01 1.07 -2.14
CA TYR A 156 -1.83 1.42 -2.92
C TYR A 156 -0.92 0.23 -3.28
N ASN A 157 -1.45 -1.00 -3.29
CA ASN A 157 -0.70 -2.19 -3.69
C ASN A 157 -0.87 -2.43 -5.19
N ILE A 158 0.11 -3.10 -5.77
CA ILE A 158 0.06 -3.66 -7.12
C ILE A 158 0.01 -5.18 -6.97
N SER A 159 -1.02 -5.81 -7.54
CA SER A 159 -1.15 -7.26 -7.60
C SER A 159 -1.26 -7.68 -9.07
N GLU A 160 -0.18 -8.25 -9.60
CA GLU A 160 0.00 -8.49 -11.03
C GLU A 160 0.35 -9.94 -11.35
N ASN A 161 -0.24 -10.54 -12.39
CA ASN A 161 0.18 -11.86 -12.89
C ASN A 161 0.17 -12.99 -11.83
N ASN A 162 -0.69 -12.88 -10.81
CA ASN A 162 -0.89 -13.93 -9.81
C ASN A 162 -2.07 -14.83 -10.23
N LYS A 163 -2.28 -15.97 -9.55
CA LYS A 163 -3.50 -16.76 -9.79
C LYS A 163 -4.76 -15.93 -9.55
N GLY A 164 -4.75 -15.03 -8.58
CA GLY A 164 -5.79 -14.03 -8.34
C GLY A 164 -5.19 -12.80 -7.66
N GLY A 165 -5.81 -11.64 -7.81
CA GLY A 165 -5.25 -10.39 -7.28
C GLY A 165 -5.30 -10.37 -5.75
N MET A 166 -6.52 -10.45 -5.20
CA MET A 166 -6.76 -10.45 -3.76
C MET A 166 -7.95 -11.34 -3.39
N TYR A 167 -7.82 -12.05 -2.27
CA TYR A 167 -8.88 -12.85 -1.67
C TYR A 167 -9.21 -12.38 -0.26
N ILE A 168 -10.50 -12.24 0.04
CA ILE A 168 -10.96 -11.92 1.39
C ILE A 168 -12.11 -12.78 1.86
N ARG A 169 -12.22 -12.94 3.19
CA ARG A 169 -13.33 -13.62 3.85
C ARG A 169 -13.63 -13.03 5.24
N ARG A 170 -14.92 -12.96 5.60
CA ARG A 170 -15.46 -12.47 6.89
C ARG A 170 -14.83 -11.17 7.39
N TRP A 171 -14.76 -10.18 6.52
CA TRP A 171 -14.12 -8.90 6.83
C TRP A 171 -15.17 -7.80 7.03
N LEU A 172 -15.29 -7.30 8.25
CA LEU A 172 -16.19 -6.23 8.67
C LEU A 172 -15.46 -4.88 8.72
N ASP A 173 -16.13 -3.82 8.28
CA ASP A 173 -15.72 -2.41 8.42
C ASP A 173 -14.31 -2.11 7.86
N GLY A 174 -13.92 -2.76 6.77
CA GLY A 174 -12.63 -2.58 6.10
C GLY A 174 -12.61 -1.55 4.98
N ALA A 175 -11.43 -1.32 4.42
CA ALA A 175 -11.28 -0.56 3.18
C ALA A 175 -10.23 -1.16 2.23
N ILE A 176 -10.56 -1.19 0.95
CA ILE A 176 -9.69 -1.56 -0.17
C ILE A 176 -9.66 -0.40 -1.14
N TYR A 177 -8.56 0.36 -1.20
CA TYR A 177 -8.54 1.55 -2.04
C TYR A 177 -7.20 1.92 -2.66
N GLY A 178 -7.23 2.58 -3.81
CA GLY A 178 -6.00 3.01 -4.46
C GLY A 178 -5.14 1.86 -4.98
N ASN A 179 -5.65 0.62 -5.10
CA ASN A 179 -4.85 -0.53 -5.55
C ASN A 179 -4.95 -0.72 -7.07
N LEU A 180 -3.97 -1.41 -7.63
CA LEU A 180 -3.88 -1.80 -9.03
C LEU A 180 -3.86 -3.33 -9.13
N PHE A 181 -4.87 -3.91 -9.80
CA PHE A 181 -5.00 -5.34 -10.03
C PHE A 181 -4.89 -5.63 -11.53
N VAL A 182 -3.83 -6.32 -11.95
CA VAL A 182 -3.46 -6.42 -13.37
C VAL A 182 -3.20 -7.87 -13.76
N ASP A 183 -3.76 -8.32 -14.88
CA ASP A 183 -3.40 -9.58 -15.54
C ASP A 183 -3.40 -10.81 -14.60
N ASN A 184 -4.22 -10.81 -13.55
CA ASN A 184 -4.34 -11.98 -12.68
C ASN A 184 -5.20 -13.06 -13.36
N TYR A 185 -4.82 -14.33 -13.20
CA TYR A 185 -5.46 -15.49 -13.85
C TYR A 185 -6.82 -15.91 -13.24
N ASN A 186 -7.39 -15.07 -12.39
CA ASN A 186 -8.71 -15.23 -11.78
C ASN A 186 -9.29 -13.84 -11.50
N ASN A 187 -9.97 -13.65 -10.38
CA ASN A 187 -10.48 -12.34 -10.00
C ASN A 187 -9.36 -11.36 -9.63
N GLY A 188 -9.58 -10.08 -9.91
CA GLY A 188 -8.80 -9.02 -9.29
C GLY A 188 -9.04 -9.00 -7.77
N LEU A 189 -10.31 -9.08 -7.36
CA LEU A 189 -10.73 -9.14 -5.97
C LEU A 189 -11.85 -10.18 -5.78
N PHE A 190 -11.64 -11.15 -4.89
CA PHE A 190 -12.62 -12.17 -4.54
C PHE A 190 -13.07 -12.03 -3.08
N LEU A 191 -14.35 -11.69 -2.89
CA LEU A 191 -15.05 -11.60 -1.61
C LEU A 191 -15.84 -12.89 -1.40
N HIS A 192 -15.37 -13.74 -0.50
CA HIS A 192 -15.94 -15.07 -0.29
C HIS A 192 -16.31 -15.33 1.16
N HIS A 193 -17.44 -15.99 1.39
CA HIS A 193 -17.78 -16.57 2.68
C HIS A 193 -18.38 -17.96 2.42
N TRP A 194 -18.00 -18.97 3.21
CA TRP A 194 -18.48 -20.33 2.97
C TRP A 194 -19.91 -20.49 3.50
N ASP A 195 -20.77 -21.11 2.70
CA ASP A 195 -22.24 -21.19 2.84
C ASP A 195 -22.80 -21.89 4.10
N ASN A 196 -21.97 -22.32 5.04
CA ASN A 196 -22.41 -23.16 6.17
C ASN A 196 -22.34 -22.48 7.54
N THR A 197 -21.91 -21.21 7.64
CA THR A 197 -21.84 -20.49 8.91
C THR A 197 -22.67 -19.20 8.88
N PRO A 198 -23.90 -19.20 9.42
CA PRO A 198 -24.70 -17.98 9.54
C PRO A 198 -23.96 -16.83 10.27
N PRO A 199 -24.31 -15.56 10.02
CA PRO A 199 -25.34 -15.09 9.10
C PRO A 199 -24.89 -15.09 7.63
N LEU A 200 -25.81 -15.41 6.73
CA LEU A 200 -25.69 -15.22 5.28
C LEU A 200 -26.81 -14.25 4.83
N PRO A 201 -26.51 -13.22 4.03
CA PRO A 201 -25.17 -12.78 3.65
C PRO A 201 -24.37 -12.20 4.84
N PHE A 202 -23.04 -12.13 4.70
CA PHE A 202 -22.18 -11.51 5.69
C PHE A 202 -22.19 -9.97 5.52
N PRO A 203 -22.74 -9.20 6.48
CA PRO A 203 -22.81 -7.73 6.38
C PRO A 203 -21.43 -7.13 6.60
N SER A 204 -20.73 -6.85 5.51
CA SER A 204 -19.30 -6.55 5.52
C SER A 204 -18.99 -5.07 5.76
N ASN A 205 -19.87 -4.14 5.37
CA ASN A 205 -19.61 -2.70 5.41
C ASN A 205 -18.28 -2.29 4.71
N LEU A 206 -17.83 -3.09 3.74
CA LEU A 206 -16.56 -2.89 3.07
C LEU A 206 -16.65 -1.71 2.09
N LYS A 207 -15.58 -0.92 2.06
CA LYS A 207 -15.41 0.19 1.11
C LYS A 207 -14.37 -0.18 0.06
N ILE A 208 -14.76 -0.17 -1.21
CA ILE A 208 -13.90 -0.51 -2.35
C ILE A 208 -13.81 0.73 -3.25
N TYR A 209 -12.78 1.55 -3.06
CA TYR A 209 -12.70 2.88 -3.66
C TYR A 209 -11.45 3.10 -4.50
N ASN A 210 -11.54 3.88 -5.58
CA ASN A 210 -10.35 4.37 -6.26
C ASN A 210 -9.37 3.25 -6.68
N ASN A 211 -9.85 2.05 -7.04
CA ASN A 211 -8.98 0.98 -7.52
C ASN A 211 -9.01 0.90 -9.05
N THR A 212 -7.96 0.38 -9.66
CA THR A 212 -7.87 0.11 -11.09
C THR A 212 -7.73 -1.38 -11.34
N PHE A 213 -8.66 -1.97 -12.08
CA PHE A 213 -8.67 -3.38 -12.46
C PHE A 213 -8.43 -3.49 -13.96
N VAL A 214 -7.38 -4.21 -14.37
CA VAL A 214 -6.99 -4.37 -15.78
C VAL A 214 -6.83 -5.85 -16.10
N ARG A 215 -7.63 -6.36 -17.06
CA ARG A 215 -7.48 -7.71 -17.66
C ARG A 215 -7.30 -8.86 -16.65
N ASN A 216 -8.10 -8.85 -15.60
CA ASN A 216 -8.13 -9.96 -14.65
C ASN A 216 -9.07 -11.03 -15.22
N THR A 217 -8.49 -12.11 -15.78
CA THR A 217 -9.19 -13.07 -16.64
C THR A 217 -8.97 -14.50 -16.15
N PRO A 218 -9.86 -15.47 -16.42
CA PRO A 218 -11.07 -15.36 -17.24
C PRO A 218 -12.32 -14.88 -16.47
N TYR A 219 -12.19 -14.59 -15.18
CA TYR A 219 -13.34 -14.33 -14.29
C TYR A 219 -13.60 -12.83 -14.09
N TRP A 220 -14.38 -12.48 -13.06
CA TRP A 220 -14.79 -11.12 -12.73
C TRP A 220 -13.66 -10.26 -12.17
N SER A 221 -13.70 -8.94 -12.40
CA SER A 221 -12.82 -7.99 -11.68
C SER A 221 -13.05 -8.08 -10.18
N ILE A 222 -14.33 -8.08 -9.78
CA ILE A 222 -14.79 -8.28 -8.41
C ILE A 222 -15.82 -9.41 -8.41
N SER A 223 -15.62 -10.43 -7.57
CA SER A 223 -16.63 -11.45 -7.29
C SER A 223 -17.02 -11.37 -5.83
N GLY A 224 -18.30 -11.14 -5.53
CA GLY A 224 -18.87 -11.11 -4.19
C GLY A 224 -19.98 -12.14 -4.05
N ASP A 225 -19.64 -13.30 -3.50
CA ASP A 225 -20.55 -14.46 -3.49
C ASP A 225 -21.46 -14.49 -2.26
N SER A 226 -21.06 -13.84 -1.17
CA SER A 226 -21.68 -14.04 0.15
C SER A 226 -21.54 -12.82 1.08
N PHE A 227 -21.26 -11.66 0.50
CA PHE A 227 -21.08 -10.39 1.21
C PHE A 227 -22.23 -9.44 0.88
N SER A 228 -22.62 -8.64 1.86
CA SER A 228 -23.60 -7.56 1.72
C SER A 228 -23.04 -6.26 2.32
N HIS A 229 -23.75 -5.15 2.13
CA HIS A 229 -23.36 -3.82 2.64
C HIS A 229 -22.01 -3.32 2.10
N ILE A 230 -21.68 -3.62 0.84
CA ILE A 230 -20.44 -3.16 0.21
C ILE A 230 -20.69 -1.84 -0.52
N THR A 231 -19.79 -0.88 -0.38
CA THR A 231 -19.81 0.36 -1.19
C THR A 231 -18.66 0.34 -2.19
N ILE A 232 -18.97 0.45 -3.48
CA ILE A 232 -18.00 0.43 -4.59
C ILE A 232 -18.09 1.75 -5.35
N LYS A 233 -17.03 2.57 -5.33
CA LYS A 233 -17.04 3.90 -5.97
C LYS A 233 -15.70 4.29 -6.58
N ASN A 234 -15.73 5.12 -7.62
CA ASN A 234 -14.54 5.66 -8.28
C ASN A 234 -13.54 4.59 -8.73
N ASN A 235 -13.97 3.39 -9.12
CA ASN A 235 -13.06 2.36 -9.63
C ASN A 235 -13.06 2.35 -11.17
N ILE A 236 -11.90 2.03 -11.75
CA ILE A 236 -11.77 1.73 -13.19
C ILE A 236 -11.77 0.21 -13.38
N PHE A 237 -12.57 -0.24 -14.32
CA PHE A 237 -12.60 -1.62 -14.80
C PHE A 237 -12.33 -1.66 -16.30
N LEU A 238 -11.13 -2.11 -16.66
CA LEU A 238 -10.68 -2.33 -18.03
C LEU A 238 -10.51 -3.82 -18.26
N GLN A 239 -11.43 -4.45 -18.99
CA GLN A 239 -11.43 -5.90 -19.20
C GLN A 239 -11.53 -6.25 -20.69
N ASP A 240 -11.15 -7.48 -21.02
CA ASP A 240 -11.32 -8.10 -22.34
C ASP A 240 -12.01 -9.47 -22.23
N ALA A 241 -12.73 -9.68 -21.12
CA ALA A 241 -13.39 -10.94 -20.78
C ALA A 241 -14.81 -11.05 -21.38
N ASN A 242 -15.22 -12.27 -21.72
CA ASN A 242 -16.59 -12.56 -22.21
C ASN A 242 -17.66 -12.64 -21.09
N TYR A 243 -17.31 -12.21 -19.87
CA TYR A 243 -18.19 -12.22 -18.71
C TYR A 243 -18.51 -10.80 -18.25
N THR A 244 -19.48 -10.69 -17.34
CA THR A 244 -19.74 -9.42 -16.65
C THR A 244 -18.53 -8.99 -15.81
N ILE A 245 -18.37 -7.69 -15.56
CA ILE A 245 -17.18 -7.15 -14.88
C ILE A 245 -17.26 -7.39 -13.37
N ILE A 246 -18.40 -7.13 -12.75
CA ILE A 246 -18.66 -7.28 -11.32
C ILE A 246 -19.73 -8.34 -11.09
N LYS A 247 -19.55 -9.18 -10.07
CA LYS A 247 -20.58 -10.10 -9.59
C LYS A 247 -20.89 -9.82 -8.11
N ILE A 248 -22.15 -9.59 -7.77
CA ILE A 248 -22.66 -9.45 -6.40
C ILE A 248 -23.91 -10.33 -6.26
N ASP A 249 -23.80 -11.43 -5.52
CA ASP A 249 -24.92 -12.38 -5.33
C ASP A 249 -25.84 -11.99 -4.17
N HIS A 250 -25.40 -11.09 -3.28
CA HIS A 250 -26.19 -10.60 -2.16
C HIS A 250 -26.18 -9.07 -2.10
N PRO A 251 -27.07 -8.42 -2.87
CA PRO A 251 -27.04 -6.96 -3.06
C PRO A 251 -27.53 -6.14 -1.87
N GLU A 252 -28.01 -6.77 -0.80
CA GLU A 252 -28.59 -6.05 0.34
C GLU A 252 -27.60 -5.03 0.93
N GLY A 253 -28.02 -3.76 1.01
CA GLY A 253 -27.18 -2.67 1.50
C GLY A 253 -25.97 -2.33 0.62
N CYS A 254 -25.76 -3.03 -0.50
CA CYS A 254 -24.67 -2.75 -1.43
C CYS A 254 -24.99 -1.50 -2.26
N THR A 255 -23.98 -0.68 -2.54
CA THR A 255 -24.11 0.51 -3.38
C THR A 255 -22.93 0.64 -4.33
N LEU A 256 -23.25 0.89 -5.60
CA LEU A 256 -22.31 1.05 -6.71
C LEU A 256 -22.61 2.40 -7.37
N ASP A 257 -21.61 3.30 -7.45
CA ASP A 257 -21.76 4.58 -8.16
C ASP A 257 -20.41 5.18 -8.56
N TYR A 258 -20.39 6.06 -9.57
CA TYR A 258 -19.17 6.72 -10.07
C TYR A 258 -18.06 5.75 -10.49
N ASN A 259 -18.39 4.57 -11.02
CA ASN A 259 -17.38 3.66 -11.54
C ASN A 259 -17.29 3.76 -13.07
N LEU A 260 -16.11 3.49 -13.64
CA LEU A 260 -15.88 3.47 -15.08
C LEU A 260 -15.69 2.04 -15.56
N TYR A 261 -16.49 1.65 -16.54
CA TYR A 261 -16.54 0.32 -17.11
C TYR A 261 -16.12 0.32 -18.57
N TYR A 262 -15.21 -0.58 -18.93
CA TYR A 262 -14.90 -0.89 -20.31
C TYR A 262 -14.59 -2.37 -20.45
N ASN A 263 -15.33 -3.03 -21.34
CA ASN A 263 -15.07 -4.42 -21.68
C ASN A 263 -15.26 -4.65 -23.18
N THR A 264 -14.24 -5.19 -23.84
CA THR A 264 -14.29 -5.50 -25.28
C THR A 264 -14.97 -6.83 -25.59
N GLY A 265 -15.08 -7.74 -24.61
CA GLY A 265 -15.67 -9.07 -24.78
C GLY A 265 -17.16 -9.17 -24.45
N SER A 266 -17.71 -8.20 -23.72
CA SER A 266 -19.12 -8.16 -23.31
C SER A 266 -19.53 -6.73 -22.94
N ASN A 267 -20.80 -6.37 -23.12
CA ASN A 267 -21.36 -5.10 -22.64
C ASN A 267 -22.01 -5.20 -21.24
N LEU A 268 -21.97 -6.36 -20.60
CA LEU A 268 -22.50 -6.59 -19.26
C LEU A 268 -21.50 -6.04 -18.22
N VAL A 269 -21.98 -5.17 -17.33
CA VAL A 269 -21.15 -4.55 -16.27
C VAL A 269 -21.28 -5.26 -14.94
N VAL A 270 -22.49 -5.68 -14.59
CA VAL A 270 -22.75 -6.30 -13.29
C VAL A 270 -23.65 -7.52 -13.44
N ARG A 271 -23.40 -8.53 -12.61
CA ARG A 271 -24.40 -9.51 -12.21
C ARG A 271 -24.83 -9.18 -10.78
N TRP A 272 -26.11 -8.93 -10.59
CA TRP A 272 -26.71 -8.46 -9.35
C TRP A 272 -27.87 -9.40 -9.01
N ASP A 273 -27.73 -10.16 -7.92
CA ASP A 273 -28.68 -11.21 -7.51
C ASP A 273 -29.07 -12.14 -8.67
N TRP A 274 -28.05 -12.75 -9.29
CA TRP A 274 -28.19 -13.67 -10.43
C TRP A 274 -28.73 -13.07 -11.74
N ILE A 275 -29.06 -11.78 -11.79
CA ILE A 275 -29.49 -11.07 -13.00
C ILE A 275 -28.30 -10.32 -13.59
N TYR A 276 -28.13 -10.39 -14.91
CA TYR A 276 -27.06 -9.68 -15.62
C TYR A 276 -27.59 -8.38 -16.21
N TYR A 277 -26.80 -7.31 -16.06
CA TYR A 277 -27.17 -5.97 -16.53
C TYR A 277 -26.06 -5.35 -17.36
N THR A 278 -26.44 -4.68 -18.45
CA THR A 278 -25.66 -3.57 -19.01
C THR A 278 -25.72 -2.37 -18.07
N LEU A 279 -24.83 -1.38 -18.26
CA LEU A 279 -24.81 -0.17 -17.42
C LEU A 279 -26.17 0.55 -17.42
N THR A 280 -26.73 0.78 -18.60
CA THR A 280 -28.03 1.48 -18.76
C THR A 280 -29.18 0.72 -18.10
N GLU A 281 -29.20 -0.62 -18.17
CA GLU A 281 -30.24 -1.40 -17.49
C GLU A 281 -30.08 -1.35 -15.97
N PHE A 282 -28.85 -1.43 -15.46
CA PHE A 282 -28.59 -1.34 -14.02
C PHE A 282 -29.02 0.01 -13.44
N GLN A 283 -28.72 1.10 -14.16
CA GLN A 283 -29.17 2.45 -13.83
C GLN A 283 -30.70 2.56 -13.76
N ASN A 284 -31.41 2.01 -14.76
CA ASN A 284 -32.86 2.15 -14.85
C ASN A 284 -33.62 1.23 -13.89
N ASN A 285 -33.14 0.01 -13.67
CA ASN A 285 -33.87 -1.02 -12.94
C ASN A 285 -33.55 -1.01 -11.44
N GLU A 286 -32.28 -0.77 -11.09
CA GLU A 286 -31.80 -0.86 -9.70
C GLU A 286 -31.51 0.52 -9.09
N GLY A 287 -31.49 1.59 -9.91
CA GLY A 287 -31.15 2.94 -9.47
C GLY A 287 -29.69 3.10 -9.00
N GLN A 288 -28.82 2.17 -9.39
CA GLN A 288 -27.40 2.15 -9.08
C GLN A 288 -26.58 2.74 -10.24
N GLU A 289 -25.33 3.10 -10.00
CA GLU A 289 -24.42 3.63 -11.05
C GLU A 289 -24.99 4.81 -11.84
N ILE A 290 -25.81 5.66 -11.21
CA ILE A 290 -26.40 6.83 -11.88
C ILE A 290 -25.32 7.74 -12.49
N ASN A 291 -24.14 7.78 -11.87
CA ASN A 291 -22.98 8.54 -12.35
C ASN A 291 -21.90 7.63 -12.95
N GLY A 292 -22.19 6.34 -13.15
CA GLY A 292 -21.29 5.39 -13.77
C GLY A 292 -21.08 5.66 -15.27
N LEU A 293 -19.89 5.32 -15.76
CA LEU A 293 -19.47 5.58 -17.14
C LEU A 293 -19.21 4.26 -17.89
N TRP A 294 -19.63 4.19 -19.15
CA TRP A 294 -19.20 3.15 -20.09
C TRP A 294 -18.35 3.79 -21.19
N ALA A 295 -17.03 3.73 -21.04
CA ALA A 295 -16.08 4.32 -21.98
C ALA A 295 -14.68 3.71 -21.77
N ASP A 296 -13.86 3.69 -22.81
CA ASP A 296 -12.44 3.32 -22.67
C ASP A 296 -11.75 4.30 -21.71
N PRO A 297 -11.11 3.83 -20.62
CA PRO A 297 -10.43 4.71 -19.68
C PRO A 297 -9.21 5.41 -20.29
N LEU A 298 -8.72 5.01 -21.46
CA LEU A 298 -7.57 5.59 -22.14
C LEU A 298 -6.35 5.67 -21.21
N LEU A 299 -5.99 4.52 -20.62
CA LEU A 299 -4.82 4.40 -19.75
C LEU A 299 -3.53 4.40 -20.59
N ALA A 300 -2.48 5.03 -20.07
CA ALA A 300 -1.12 4.86 -20.56
C ALA A 300 -0.57 3.46 -20.22
N SER A 301 0.61 3.12 -20.74
CA SER A 301 1.24 1.81 -20.53
C SER A 301 1.59 1.51 -19.07
N ASP A 302 1.70 2.55 -18.24
CA ASP A 302 1.94 2.47 -16.79
C ASP A 302 0.63 2.57 -15.97
N TYR A 303 -0.52 2.42 -16.64
CA TYR A 303 -1.86 2.43 -16.08
C TYR A 303 -2.34 3.79 -15.55
N ARG A 304 -1.59 4.89 -15.79
CA ARG A 304 -2.03 6.24 -15.47
C ARG A 304 -3.02 6.78 -16.51
N LEU A 305 -3.82 7.76 -16.11
CA LEU A 305 -4.77 8.41 -17.01
C LEU A 305 -4.03 9.22 -18.07
N THR A 306 -4.56 9.22 -19.29
CA THR A 306 -4.13 10.18 -20.33
C THR A 306 -4.98 11.45 -20.26
N ALA A 307 -4.51 12.51 -20.93
CA ALA A 307 -5.17 13.81 -20.95
C ALA A 307 -6.61 13.80 -21.51
N ASN A 308 -7.00 12.75 -22.23
CA ASN A 308 -8.34 12.61 -22.81
C ASN A 308 -9.18 11.55 -22.10
N SER A 309 -8.69 11.00 -20.98
CA SER A 309 -9.39 9.96 -20.25
C SER A 309 -10.77 10.44 -19.79
N PRO A 310 -11.84 9.67 -20.01
CA PRO A 310 -13.15 9.95 -19.43
C PRO A 310 -13.20 9.70 -17.92
N ALA A 311 -12.15 9.12 -17.32
CA ALA A 311 -12.04 9.01 -15.87
C ALA A 311 -11.71 10.35 -15.20
N ARG A 312 -11.16 11.31 -15.96
CA ARG A 312 -10.72 12.59 -15.42
C ARG A 312 -11.91 13.44 -14.97
N ASP A 313 -11.80 14.07 -13.82
CA ASP A 313 -12.79 14.97 -13.21
C ASP A 313 -14.20 14.36 -13.04
N SER A 314 -14.29 13.02 -13.07
CA SER A 314 -15.56 12.29 -13.15
C SER A 314 -15.86 11.48 -11.90
N GLY A 315 -14.95 11.46 -10.92
CA GLY A 315 -15.15 10.83 -9.62
C GLY A 315 -15.85 11.75 -8.62
N VAL A 316 -16.27 11.15 -7.51
CA VAL A 316 -16.84 11.87 -6.36
C VAL A 316 -15.81 12.03 -5.24
N ASP A 317 -15.83 13.17 -4.54
CA ASP A 317 -15.05 13.36 -3.32
C ASP A 317 -15.55 12.41 -2.21
N LEU A 318 -14.66 11.52 -1.76
CA LEU A 318 -14.94 10.55 -0.68
C LEU A 318 -14.39 11.00 0.68
N GLY A 319 -13.70 12.14 0.73
CA GLY A 319 -13.03 12.70 1.89
C GLY A 319 -11.83 11.87 2.38
N PRO A 320 -11.16 12.32 3.44
CA PRO A 320 -10.10 11.56 4.08
C PRO A 320 -10.64 10.22 4.65
N PRO A 321 -9.86 9.13 4.60
CA PRO A 321 -8.46 9.05 4.16
C PRO A 321 -8.26 8.76 2.66
N TYR A 322 -9.29 8.88 1.83
CA TYR A 322 -9.26 8.47 0.41
C TYR A 322 -8.76 9.54 -0.55
N ASN A 323 -8.34 10.69 -0.01
CA ASN A 323 -8.02 11.91 -0.75
C ASN A 323 -6.60 11.92 -1.35
N TYR A 324 -5.88 10.80 -1.30
CA TYR A 324 -4.60 10.64 -1.97
C TYR A 324 -4.64 9.48 -2.97
N ASP A 325 -3.97 9.64 -4.10
CA ASP A 325 -3.80 8.58 -5.11
C ASP A 325 -2.60 7.67 -4.78
N MET A 326 -2.32 6.69 -5.65
CA MET A 326 -1.21 5.75 -5.48
C MET A 326 0.18 6.40 -5.57
N ASP A 327 0.31 7.57 -6.23
CA ASP A 327 1.56 8.32 -6.33
C ASP A 327 1.76 9.31 -5.16
N GLY A 328 0.75 9.42 -4.28
CA GLY A 328 0.75 10.35 -3.15
C GLY A 328 0.30 11.76 -3.51
N HIS A 329 -0.33 11.95 -4.69
CA HIS A 329 -0.96 13.21 -5.05
C HIS A 329 -2.28 13.41 -4.32
N LEU A 330 -2.57 14.65 -3.96
CA LEU A 330 -3.88 15.04 -3.45
C LEU A 330 -4.90 15.02 -4.60
N ARG A 331 -6.04 14.37 -4.38
CA ARG A 331 -7.13 14.26 -5.36
C ARG A 331 -7.98 15.54 -5.43
N GLY A 332 -8.44 15.88 -6.63
CA GLY A 332 -9.25 17.05 -6.92
C GLY A 332 -8.47 18.37 -6.92
N GLU A 333 -7.13 18.34 -7.00
CA GLU A 333 -6.34 19.58 -7.10
C GLU A 333 -6.61 20.35 -8.40
N ASP A 334 -6.99 19.65 -9.47
CA ASP A 334 -7.33 20.21 -10.78
C ASP A 334 -8.84 20.37 -11.02
N GLY A 335 -9.69 19.95 -10.08
CA GLY A 335 -11.13 20.12 -10.18
C GLY A 335 -11.90 19.12 -9.33
N ASN A 336 -12.32 18.03 -9.96
CA ASN A 336 -12.98 16.92 -9.29
C ASN A 336 -11.99 15.77 -9.11
N TRP A 337 -12.35 14.78 -8.29
CA TRP A 337 -11.53 13.58 -8.20
C TRP A 337 -11.58 12.81 -9.51
N ASP A 338 -10.47 12.15 -9.84
CA ASP A 338 -10.46 11.19 -10.93
C ASP A 338 -10.96 9.81 -10.49
N ILE A 339 -11.58 9.08 -11.41
CA ILE A 339 -11.93 7.66 -11.20
C ILE A 339 -10.64 6.81 -11.31
N GLY A 340 -10.43 5.88 -10.39
CA GLY A 340 -9.33 4.90 -10.43
C GLY A 340 -8.19 5.18 -9.44
N GLY A 341 -7.12 4.40 -9.56
CA GLY A 341 -5.97 4.40 -8.63
C GLY A 341 -5.06 5.63 -8.68
N PHE A 342 -5.11 6.40 -9.78
CA PHE A 342 -4.20 7.50 -10.06
C PHE A 342 -4.97 8.78 -10.36
N GLU A 343 -4.48 9.91 -9.87
CA GLU A 343 -4.92 11.23 -10.30
C GLU A 343 -4.11 11.63 -11.54
N TYR A 344 -4.78 12.24 -12.52
CA TYR A 344 -4.15 12.79 -13.70
C TYR A 344 -3.26 13.97 -13.29
N LYS A 345 -2.00 13.92 -13.71
CA LYS A 345 -1.09 15.05 -13.66
C LYS A 345 -0.60 15.34 -15.07
N ASP A 346 -0.77 16.58 -15.52
CA ASP A 346 -0.16 17.03 -16.77
C ASP A 346 1.36 17.14 -16.57
N THR A 347 2.06 16.06 -16.92
CA THR A 347 3.53 15.97 -16.86
C THR A 347 4.25 17.04 -17.68
N ARG A 348 3.57 17.72 -18.64
CA ARG A 348 4.17 18.84 -19.37
C ARG A 348 4.46 20.03 -18.47
N ILE A 349 3.61 20.28 -17.48
CA ILE A 349 3.79 21.40 -16.53
C ILE A 349 4.95 21.10 -15.56
N GLU A 350 5.14 19.84 -15.16
CA GLU A 350 6.29 19.46 -14.31
C GLU A 350 7.63 19.47 -15.07
N SER A 351 7.61 19.31 -16.39
CA SER A 351 8.83 19.44 -17.21
C SER A 351 9.25 20.90 -17.43
N GLU A 352 8.30 21.85 -17.42
CA GLU A 352 8.60 23.30 -17.49
C GLU A 352 8.92 23.90 -16.11
N ILE A 353 8.48 23.24 -15.04
CA ILE A 353 8.97 23.46 -13.68
C ILE A 353 9.78 22.23 -13.27
N SER A 354 10.89 21.95 -13.98
CA SER A 354 11.84 20.94 -13.49
C SER A 354 12.47 21.49 -12.20
N ILE A 355 11.84 21.22 -11.06
CA ILE A 355 12.58 21.14 -9.81
C ILE A 355 13.43 19.90 -10.00
N GLU A 356 14.66 20.09 -10.52
CA GLU A 356 15.66 19.04 -10.54
C GLU A 356 15.62 18.36 -9.17
N GLN A 357 15.42 17.04 -9.16
CA GLN A 357 15.75 16.17 -8.04
C GLN A 357 16.95 16.79 -7.31
N PRO A 358 16.83 17.15 -6.01
CA PRO A 358 17.81 18.01 -5.36
C PRO A 358 19.19 17.43 -5.67
N LYS A 359 20.02 18.23 -6.35
CA LYS A 359 21.29 17.76 -6.96
C LYS A 359 22.30 17.26 -5.91
N HIS A 360 21.90 17.32 -4.64
CA HIS A 360 22.65 17.14 -3.42
C HIS A 360 21.86 16.23 -2.47
N ARG A 361 22.49 15.12 -2.05
CA ARG A 361 22.00 14.27 -0.96
C ARG A 361 22.28 14.99 0.36
N LEU A 362 21.25 15.27 1.14
CA LEU A 362 21.36 15.73 2.53
C LEU A 362 21.14 14.53 3.44
N SER A 363 22.15 14.16 4.24
CA SER A 363 21.99 13.19 5.32
C SER A 363 22.35 13.81 6.67
N LEU A 364 21.69 13.34 7.72
CA LEU A 364 21.93 13.73 9.10
C LEU A 364 22.51 12.54 9.85
N GLN A 365 23.71 12.71 10.42
CA GLN A 365 24.45 11.62 11.06
C GLN A 365 24.85 11.97 12.51
N PRO A 366 24.35 11.23 13.52
CA PRO A 366 23.24 10.27 13.42
C PRO A 366 21.88 10.97 13.22
N SER A 367 20.93 10.28 12.59
CA SER A 367 19.55 10.76 12.40
C SER A 367 18.75 10.80 13.70
N ILE A 368 19.18 10.01 14.69
CA ILE A 368 18.76 10.03 16.10
C ILE A 368 19.94 10.47 16.96
N PHE A 369 19.81 11.58 17.69
CA PHE A 369 20.92 12.16 18.46
C PHE A 369 20.53 12.62 19.87
N THR A 370 21.51 12.63 20.77
CA THR A 370 21.35 13.14 22.16
C THR A 370 21.79 14.59 22.32
N SER A 371 22.78 15.04 21.54
CA SER A 371 23.37 16.39 21.71
C SER A 371 23.91 17.02 20.43
N THR A 372 24.41 16.23 19.48
CA THR A 372 24.96 16.72 18.22
C THR A 372 24.53 15.82 17.07
N THR A 373 24.31 16.42 15.90
CA THR A 373 24.15 15.69 14.63
C THR A 373 25.01 16.38 13.58
N THR A 374 25.35 15.69 12.51
CA THR A 374 26.18 16.22 11.43
C THR A 374 25.36 16.28 10.17
N ILE A 375 25.29 17.46 9.55
CA ILE A 375 24.82 17.59 8.17
C ILE A 375 25.95 17.11 7.25
N CYS A 376 25.68 16.09 6.45
CA CYS A 376 26.54 15.66 5.37
C CYS A 376 25.93 16.13 4.03
N LEU A 377 26.71 16.87 3.25
CA LEU A 377 26.35 17.44 1.96
C LEU A 377 27.42 17.10 0.93
N ALA A 378 27.02 16.70 -0.27
CA ALA A 378 27.93 16.59 -1.42
C ALA A 378 27.71 17.78 -2.37
N LEU A 379 28.54 18.81 -2.30
CA LEU A 379 28.44 19.98 -3.18
C LEU A 379 29.11 19.74 -4.52
N LYS A 380 28.39 20.05 -5.61
CA LYS A 380 28.92 20.01 -6.99
C LYS A 380 29.59 21.33 -7.41
N LYS A 381 29.26 22.44 -6.74
CA LYS A 381 29.83 23.78 -6.91
C LYS A 381 30.07 24.42 -5.53
N SER A 382 30.95 25.41 -5.46
CA SER A 382 31.13 26.21 -4.24
C SER A 382 29.85 26.98 -3.91
N ALA A 383 29.48 27.03 -2.63
CA ALA A 383 28.26 27.70 -2.17
C ALA A 383 28.45 28.30 -0.77
N THR A 384 27.68 29.34 -0.47
CA THR A 384 27.36 29.74 0.90
C THR A 384 26.22 28.88 1.40
N ILE A 385 26.44 28.18 2.51
CA ILE A 385 25.49 27.26 3.12
C ILE A 385 24.87 27.95 4.32
N GLU A 386 23.57 28.21 4.28
CA GLU A 386 22.78 28.68 5.40
C GLU A 386 21.97 27.51 5.99
N ILE A 387 22.14 27.24 7.26
CA ILE A 387 21.45 26.17 7.97
C ILE A 387 20.41 26.80 8.91
N GLY A 388 19.18 26.29 8.84
CA GLY A 388 18.12 26.56 9.80
C GLY A 388 17.64 25.25 10.42
N VAL A 389 17.49 25.22 11.73
CA VAL A 389 16.86 24.11 12.46
C VAL A 389 15.53 24.61 13.00
N TYR A 390 14.46 23.85 12.76
CA TYR A 390 13.09 24.24 13.06
C TYR A 390 12.44 23.18 13.95
N ASN A 391 11.62 23.61 14.91
CA ASN A 391 10.81 22.70 15.71
C ASN A 391 9.57 22.21 14.92
N SER A 392 8.77 21.35 15.54
CA SER A 392 7.54 20.81 14.93
C SER A 392 6.44 21.85 14.66
N LEU A 393 6.56 23.06 15.20
CA LEU A 393 5.66 24.18 14.94
C LEU A 393 6.16 25.06 13.77
N GLY A 394 7.30 24.71 13.16
CA GLY A 394 7.92 25.48 12.09
C GLY A 394 8.74 26.69 12.56
N GLU A 395 8.97 26.83 13.87
CA GLU A 395 9.75 27.94 14.42
C GLU A 395 11.25 27.63 14.33
N ARG A 396 12.06 28.60 13.88
CA ARG A 396 13.52 28.45 13.82
C ARG A 396 14.12 28.50 15.22
N VAL A 397 14.72 27.39 15.66
CA VAL A 397 15.32 27.23 17.00
C VAL A 397 16.85 27.26 16.99
N SER A 398 17.50 27.09 15.83
CA SER A 398 18.95 27.23 15.67
C SER A 398 19.33 27.52 14.21
N GLY A 399 20.58 27.91 13.98
CA GLY A 399 21.12 28.07 12.64
C GLY A 399 22.55 28.58 12.59
N SER A 400 23.19 28.42 11.44
CA SER A 400 24.52 28.97 11.15
C SER A 400 24.68 29.24 9.65
N GLY A 401 25.62 30.10 9.27
CA GLY A 401 25.97 30.38 7.87
C GLY A 401 27.45 30.16 7.65
N LEU A 402 27.82 29.37 6.65
CA LEU A 402 29.22 29.00 6.37
C LEU A 402 29.46 28.93 4.86
N ARG A 403 30.51 29.58 4.36
CA ARG A 403 30.95 29.42 2.97
C ARG A 403 31.83 28.17 2.82
N ARG A 404 31.58 27.39 1.77
CA ARG A 404 32.33 26.16 1.48
C ARG A 404 32.57 25.96 -0.01
N SER A 405 33.70 25.34 -0.31
CA SER A 405 34.08 24.94 -1.66
C SER A 405 33.32 23.68 -2.09
N LYS A 406 33.30 23.37 -3.40
CA LYS A 406 32.86 22.09 -3.95
C LYS A 406 33.50 20.90 -3.20
N GLY A 407 32.73 19.83 -2.97
CA GLY A 407 33.19 18.61 -2.33
C GLY A 407 32.21 18.05 -1.31
N GLU A 408 32.62 16.99 -0.62
CA GLU A 408 31.89 16.46 0.54
C GLU A 408 32.13 17.35 1.76
N ILE A 409 31.06 17.67 2.48
CA ILE A 409 31.09 18.60 3.61
C ILE A 409 30.31 17.98 4.77
N SER A 410 30.97 17.95 5.92
CA SER A 410 30.37 17.59 7.20
C SER A 410 30.29 18.81 8.09
N ILE A 411 29.08 19.20 8.49
CA ILE A 411 28.83 20.36 9.34
C ILE A 411 28.21 19.88 10.66
N PRO A 412 28.95 19.88 11.77
CA PRO A 412 28.39 19.51 13.05
C PRO A 412 27.42 20.59 13.52
N ILE A 413 26.22 20.17 13.93
CA ILE A 413 25.23 21.03 14.60
C ILE A 413 25.17 20.64 16.07
N ASN A 414 25.43 21.60 16.94
CA ASN A 414 25.20 21.44 18.36
C ASN A 414 23.74 21.74 18.70
N LEU A 415 23.02 20.71 19.11
CA LEU A 415 21.59 20.76 19.46
C LEU A 415 21.37 20.41 20.94
N LYS A 416 22.44 20.48 21.76
CA LYS A 416 22.40 20.07 23.18
C LYS A 416 21.36 20.85 23.99
N SER A 417 21.19 22.14 23.72
CA SER A 417 20.25 23.01 24.41
C SER A 417 18.78 22.84 24.01
N LEU A 418 18.49 22.14 22.91
CA LEU A 418 17.11 21.97 22.45
C LEU A 418 16.34 20.92 23.28
N PRO A 419 15.02 21.04 23.47
CA PRO A 419 14.20 19.98 24.07
C PRO A 419 14.23 18.67 23.27
N VAL A 420 13.82 17.55 23.87
CA VAL A 420 13.55 16.29 23.14
C VAL A 420 12.40 16.53 22.15
N GLY A 421 12.54 16.06 20.91
CA GLY A 421 11.53 16.31 19.88
C GLY A 421 12.02 16.05 18.45
N VAL A 422 11.11 16.23 17.49
CA VAL A 422 11.40 16.16 16.05
C VAL A 422 11.79 17.55 15.56
N TYR A 423 12.87 17.61 14.79
CA TYR A 423 13.38 18.84 14.21
C TYR A 423 13.52 18.70 12.70
N LEU A 424 13.19 19.78 11.99
CA LEU A 424 13.46 19.91 10.57
C LEU A 424 14.74 20.72 10.39
N CYS A 425 15.67 20.19 9.60
CA CYS A 425 16.87 20.91 9.19
C CYS A 425 16.70 21.36 7.74
N ARG A 426 16.69 22.67 7.52
CA ARG A 426 16.68 23.27 6.19
C ARG A 426 18.07 23.82 5.89
N VAL A 427 18.61 23.41 4.75
CA VAL A 427 19.86 23.93 4.21
C VAL A 427 19.51 24.75 2.99
N ARG A 428 19.95 26.01 2.97
CA ARG A 428 19.87 26.88 1.80
C ARG A 428 21.28 27.07 1.24
N LEU A 429 21.46 26.73 -0.02
CA LEU A 429 22.71 26.87 -0.75
C LEU A 429 22.61 28.12 -1.64
N ILE A 430 23.59 29.01 -1.56
CA ILE A 430 23.69 30.22 -2.39
C ILE A 430 25.01 30.11 -3.16
N TYR A 431 24.92 29.83 -4.46
CA TYR A 431 26.09 29.60 -5.30
C TYR A 431 26.74 30.91 -5.75
N ASP A 432 28.01 30.83 -6.19
CA ASP A 432 28.76 32.01 -6.65
C ASP A 432 28.13 32.66 -7.92
N ASP A 433 27.33 31.91 -8.68
CA ASP A 433 26.57 32.42 -9.84
C ASP A 433 25.24 33.10 -9.45
N GLY A 434 24.95 33.22 -8.15
CA GLY A 434 23.74 33.84 -7.61
C GLY A 434 22.53 32.92 -7.55
N SER A 435 22.62 31.68 -8.06
CA SER A 435 21.54 30.70 -7.94
C SER A 435 21.37 30.23 -6.49
N VAL A 436 20.13 29.88 -6.14
CA VAL A 436 19.74 29.49 -4.78
C VAL A 436 19.00 28.16 -4.81
N GLU A 437 19.35 27.26 -3.90
CA GLU A 437 18.71 25.96 -3.72
C GLU A 437 18.37 25.75 -2.23
N ALA A 438 17.30 25.01 -1.94
CA ALA A 438 16.91 24.66 -0.58
C ALA A 438 16.65 23.16 -0.45
N ILE A 439 17.27 22.53 0.54
CA ILE A 439 17.19 21.10 0.83
C ILE A 439 16.71 20.92 2.26
N THR A 440 15.81 19.96 2.51
CA THR A 440 15.26 19.73 3.85
C THR A 440 15.52 18.28 4.29
N GLY A 441 15.94 18.11 5.55
CA GLY A 441 16.17 16.81 6.17
C GLY A 441 15.52 16.75 7.55
N LYS A 442 15.13 15.56 7.98
CA LYS A 442 14.44 15.34 9.26
C LYS A 442 15.39 14.72 10.29
N ALA A 443 15.36 15.26 11.52
CA ALA A 443 16.21 14.86 12.63
C ALA A 443 15.35 14.56 13.88
N VAL A 444 15.71 13.55 14.67
CA VAL A 444 15.00 13.23 15.92
C VAL A 444 15.96 13.33 17.10
N LYS A 445 15.66 14.22 18.05
CA LYS A 445 16.41 14.30 19.31
C LYS A 445 15.78 13.40 20.36
N VAL A 446 16.58 12.54 20.98
CA VAL A 446 16.18 11.65 22.09
C VAL A 446 16.89 12.06 23.40
N ARG A 447 16.43 11.50 24.53
CA ARG A 447 16.96 11.80 25.87
C ARG A 447 18.42 11.39 26.03
#